data_AF-X0Z145-F1
#
_entry.id   AF-X0Z145-F1
#
_cell.length_a   1.000
_cell.length_b   1.000
_cell.length_c   1.000
_cell.angle_alpha   90.00
_cell.angle_beta   90.00
_cell.angle_gamma   90.00
#
_symmetry.space_group_name_H-M   'P 1'
#
loop_
_entity.id
_entity.type
_entity.pdbx_description
1 polymer ?
#
loop_
_entity_poly.entity_id
_entity_poly.type
_entity_poly.pdbx_seq_one_letter_code
_entity_poly.pdbx_strand_id
1 'polypeptide(L)'
;DSSIGTDNNIDEEVVDYKDLTAEDFFPLKIRIPKIDLEWIVNEGSDRQTLKEGPGHIIETPLPGDLGRCTFSGHRTTYGAPFNKIDKLEDGDLIYLETIKGELFIYAVTELEIIDPRDVYILEGSDKRELLLTSCYPEYSAAERVILIAELVNIYPLGLEF
;
A
#
# COMPACT_ATOMS: atom_id res chain seq x y z
N ASP A 1 -8.92 -3.88 -56.81
CA ASP A 1 -9.58 -3.27 -55.65
C ASP A 1 -9.06 -4.01 -54.43
N SER A 2 -8.27 -3.31 -53.62
CA SER A 2 -7.43 -3.87 -52.56
C SER A 2 -8.06 -3.57 -51.22
N SER A 3 -8.72 -4.56 -50.63
CA SER A 3 -9.20 -4.50 -49.25
C SER A 3 -8.15 -5.15 -48.35
N ILE A 4 -7.34 -4.33 -47.70
CA ILE A 4 -6.47 -4.71 -46.59
C ILE A 4 -7.40 -4.95 -45.40
N GLY A 5 -7.57 -6.21 -45.00
CA GLY A 5 -8.11 -6.56 -43.69
C GLY A 5 -7.01 -6.30 -42.66
N THR A 6 -7.23 -5.36 -41.76
CA THR A 6 -6.38 -5.20 -40.58
C THR A 6 -6.91 -6.11 -39.48
N ASP A 7 -6.29 -7.28 -39.37
CA ASP A 7 -6.29 -8.08 -38.14
C ASP A 7 -5.59 -7.26 -37.06
N ASN A 8 -6.35 -6.69 -36.13
CA ASN A 8 -5.79 -6.18 -34.88
C ASN A 8 -6.21 -7.13 -33.75
N ASN A 9 -5.54 -8.28 -33.70
CA ASN A 9 -5.36 -9.01 -32.44
C ASN A 9 -4.45 -8.16 -31.56
N ILE A 10 -5.07 -7.35 -30.70
CA ILE A 10 -4.40 -6.86 -29.50
C ILE A 10 -4.94 -7.76 -28.40
N ASP A 11 -4.26 -8.88 -28.18
CA ASP A 11 -4.44 -9.65 -26.96
C ASP A 11 -3.91 -8.74 -25.84
N GLU A 12 -4.77 -7.87 -25.30
CA GLU A 12 -4.53 -7.26 -24.00
C GLU A 12 -4.33 -8.43 -23.04
N GLU A 13 -3.10 -8.59 -22.56
CA GLU A 13 -2.76 -9.58 -21.56
C GLU A 13 -3.48 -9.15 -20.27
N VAL A 14 -4.73 -9.58 -20.13
CA VAL A 14 -5.51 -9.39 -18.91
C VAL A 14 -4.74 -10.13 -17.82
N VAL A 15 -3.99 -9.38 -17.01
CA VAL A 15 -3.26 -9.92 -15.86
C VAL A 15 -4.29 -10.61 -14.97
N ASP A 16 -4.21 -11.94 -14.87
CA ASP A 16 -4.99 -12.69 -13.89
C ASP A 16 -4.33 -12.47 -12.53
N TYR A 17 -4.87 -11.50 -11.78
CA TYR A 17 -4.41 -11.11 -10.45
C TYR A 17 -4.37 -12.26 -9.43
N LYS A 18 -4.92 -13.44 -9.76
CA LYS A 18 -4.95 -14.62 -8.86
C LYS A 18 -3.61 -15.32 -8.67
N ASP A 19 -2.66 -15.15 -9.58
CA ASP A 19 -1.37 -15.85 -9.52
C ASP A 19 -0.22 -14.93 -9.06
N LEU A 20 -0.51 -13.70 -8.65
CA LEU A 20 0.50 -12.77 -8.17
C LEU A 20 1.01 -13.15 -6.78
N THR A 21 2.32 -13.01 -6.62
CA THR A 21 3.03 -13.27 -5.37
C THR A 21 3.62 -11.96 -4.86
N ALA A 22 4.14 -11.96 -3.63
CA ALA A 22 4.78 -10.79 -3.07
C ALA A 22 5.96 -10.27 -3.92
N GLU A 23 6.67 -11.15 -4.63
CA GLU A 23 7.76 -10.78 -5.56
C GLU A 23 7.27 -9.93 -6.75
N ASP A 24 5.98 -10.01 -7.09
CA ASP A 24 5.40 -9.20 -8.16
C ASP A 24 5.09 -7.76 -7.72
N PHE A 25 4.96 -7.55 -6.41
CA PHE A 25 4.66 -6.26 -5.82
C PHE A 25 5.90 -5.58 -5.26
N PHE A 26 6.69 -6.30 -4.45
CA PHE A 26 7.74 -5.71 -3.63
C PHE A 26 9.13 -5.83 -4.28
N PRO A 27 9.98 -4.79 -4.17
CA PRO A 27 9.70 -3.51 -3.53
C PRO A 27 8.68 -2.67 -4.32
N LEU A 28 7.76 -1.98 -3.65
CA LEU A 28 6.84 -1.02 -4.30
C LEU A 28 7.08 0.39 -3.77
N LYS A 29 6.65 1.39 -4.53
CA LYS A 29 6.69 2.79 -4.12
C LYS A 29 5.36 3.18 -3.50
N ILE A 30 5.41 3.78 -2.31
CA ILE A 30 4.27 4.44 -1.67
C ILE A 30 4.43 5.96 -1.80
N ARG A 31 3.37 6.65 -2.20
CA ARG A 31 3.31 8.11 -2.27
C ARG A 31 2.03 8.65 -1.63
N ILE A 32 2.17 9.65 -0.77
CA ILE A 32 1.04 10.34 -0.12
C ILE A 32 1.25 11.86 -0.25
N PRO A 33 0.66 12.52 -1.27
CA PRO A 33 0.96 13.91 -1.59
C PRO A 33 0.68 14.91 -0.47
N LYS A 34 -0.40 14.71 0.30
CA LYS A 34 -0.82 15.59 1.40
C LYS A 34 0.29 15.84 2.43
N ILE A 35 1.14 14.85 2.65
CA ILE A 35 2.20 14.88 3.68
C ILE A 35 3.62 14.83 3.09
N ASP A 36 3.75 14.99 1.76
CA ASP A 36 5.01 14.93 1.02
C ASP A 36 5.80 13.63 1.32
N LEU A 37 5.07 12.51 1.36
CA LEU A 37 5.65 11.19 1.59
C LEU A 37 5.89 10.49 0.27
N GLU A 38 7.12 10.05 0.05
CA GLU A 38 7.51 9.12 -1.01
C GLU A 38 8.56 8.15 -0.46
N TRP A 39 8.26 6.85 -0.46
CA TRP A 39 9.15 5.80 0.07
C TRP A 39 9.05 4.51 -0.74
N ILE A 40 10.07 3.67 -0.62
CA ILE A 40 10.02 2.28 -1.07
C ILE A 40 9.58 1.40 0.10
N VAL A 41 8.54 0.61 -0.12
CA VAL A 41 8.04 -0.43 0.78
C VAL A 41 8.63 -1.77 0.34
N ASN A 42 9.28 -2.46 1.28
CA ASN A 42 9.83 -3.79 1.05
C ASN A 42 8.87 -4.87 1.58
N GLU A 43 9.02 -6.11 1.13
CA GLU A 43 8.37 -7.24 1.77
C GLU A 43 9.04 -7.56 3.11
N GLY A 44 8.26 -7.83 4.15
CA GLY A 44 8.77 -8.13 5.49
C GLY A 44 8.68 -6.93 6.44
N SER A 45 8.56 -7.23 7.73
CA SER A 45 8.47 -6.23 8.80
C SER A 45 9.48 -6.49 9.93
N ASP A 46 10.52 -7.26 9.63
CA ASP A 46 11.61 -7.50 10.58
C ASP A 46 12.50 -6.25 10.73
N ARG A 47 13.37 -6.29 11.75
CA ARG A 47 14.21 -5.15 12.12
C ARG A 47 15.16 -4.71 11.01
N GLN A 48 15.65 -5.62 10.16
CA GLN A 48 16.55 -5.24 9.07
C GLN A 48 15.76 -4.51 8.00
N THR A 49 14.62 -5.04 7.61
CA THR A 49 13.73 -4.42 6.61
C THR A 49 13.26 -3.04 7.03
N LEU A 50 12.78 -2.87 8.28
CA LEU A 50 12.26 -1.59 8.76
C LEU A 50 13.34 -0.50 8.90
N LYS A 51 14.63 -0.84 8.92
CA LYS A 51 15.72 0.16 8.89
C LYS A 51 15.89 0.80 7.53
N GLU A 52 15.48 0.11 6.47
CA GLU A 52 15.66 0.55 5.08
C GLU A 52 14.44 1.33 4.57
N GLY A 53 13.27 1.10 5.15
CA GLY A 53 12.04 1.82 4.83
C GLY A 53 10.82 1.16 5.48
N PRO A 54 9.60 1.53 5.08
CA PRO A 54 8.41 0.77 5.41
C PRO A 54 8.49 -0.68 4.92
N GLY A 55 7.78 -1.56 5.62
CA GLY A 55 7.75 -2.98 5.33
C GLY A 55 6.33 -3.54 5.36
N HIS A 56 6.00 -4.43 4.43
CA HIS A 56 4.76 -5.19 4.43
C HIS A 56 4.78 -6.31 5.48
N ILE A 57 3.69 -6.47 6.21
CA ILE A 57 3.51 -7.57 7.14
C ILE A 57 3.08 -8.80 6.33
N ILE A 58 3.97 -9.78 6.21
CA ILE A 58 3.88 -10.94 5.30
C ILE A 58 2.59 -11.74 5.49
N GLU A 59 2.07 -11.80 6.72
CA GLU A 59 0.83 -12.51 7.05
C GLU A 59 -0.45 -11.80 6.58
N THR A 60 -0.33 -10.59 6.04
CA THR A 60 -1.44 -9.77 5.59
C THR A 60 -1.59 -9.81 4.06
N PRO A 61 -2.81 -9.59 3.52
CA PRO A 61 -3.06 -9.58 2.07
C PRO A 61 -2.10 -8.70 1.26
N LEU A 62 -1.97 -8.98 -0.04
CA LEU A 62 -1.20 -8.15 -0.96
C LEU A 62 -2.00 -6.90 -1.39
N PRO A 63 -1.36 -5.87 -1.96
CA PRO A 63 -2.07 -4.70 -2.46
C PRO A 63 -3.21 -5.08 -3.42
N GLY A 64 -4.40 -4.59 -3.10
CA GLY A 64 -5.60 -4.79 -3.90
C GLY A 64 -6.38 -6.05 -3.53
N ASP A 65 -5.83 -7.00 -2.76
CA ASP A 65 -6.57 -8.18 -2.32
C ASP A 65 -7.68 -7.85 -1.30
N LEU A 66 -8.61 -8.79 -1.13
CA LEU A 66 -9.60 -8.71 -0.05
C LEU A 66 -8.90 -8.83 1.31
N GLY A 67 -9.28 -7.96 2.24
CA GLY A 67 -8.67 -7.80 3.55
C GLY A 67 -7.79 -6.55 3.64
N ARG A 68 -6.90 -6.53 4.63
CA ARG A 68 -6.04 -5.38 4.94
C ARG A 68 -4.58 -5.65 4.62
N CYS A 69 -4.13 -5.19 3.47
CA CYS A 69 -2.69 -5.11 3.20
C CYS A 69 -2.06 -4.14 4.20
N THR A 70 -1.09 -4.59 5.00
CA THR A 70 -0.59 -3.80 6.12
C THR A 70 0.88 -3.44 5.96
N PHE A 71 1.18 -2.15 6.04
CA PHE A 71 2.55 -1.63 6.07
C PHE A 71 2.89 -1.06 7.44
N SER A 72 4.05 -1.47 7.95
CA SER A 72 4.66 -0.90 9.15
C SER A 72 5.81 0.01 8.78
N GLY A 73 5.90 1.16 9.45
CA GLY A 73 6.98 2.11 9.22
C GLY A 73 7.34 2.87 10.48
N HIS A 74 8.60 3.27 10.62
CA HIS A 74 9.04 4.02 11.78
C HIS A 74 8.46 5.43 11.84
N ARG A 75 8.10 5.86 13.06
CA ARG A 75 7.57 7.20 13.34
C ARG A 75 8.66 8.27 13.41
N THR A 76 9.85 7.92 13.90
CA THR A 76 10.89 8.90 14.27
C THR A 76 12.32 8.51 13.88
N THR A 77 12.60 7.21 13.71
CA THR A 77 13.93 6.69 13.38
C THR A 77 14.04 6.32 11.91
N TYR A 78 15.27 6.15 11.42
CA TYR A 78 15.56 5.59 10.09
C TYR A 78 14.84 6.33 8.96
N GLY A 79 14.98 7.66 8.93
CA GLY A 79 14.27 8.52 7.97
C GLY A 79 12.79 8.77 8.30
N ALA A 80 12.24 8.05 9.28
CA ALA A 80 10.91 8.26 9.85
C ALA A 80 9.79 8.25 8.79
N PRO A 81 9.68 7.18 7.98
CA PRO A 81 8.85 7.18 6.79
C PRO A 81 7.38 7.46 7.08
N PHE A 82 6.87 7.06 8.25
CA PHE A 82 5.47 7.28 8.65
C PHE A 82 5.35 8.34 9.76
N ASN A 83 6.27 9.31 9.80
CA ASN A 83 6.24 10.40 10.80
C ASN A 83 4.96 11.24 10.77
N LYS A 84 4.30 11.38 9.62
CA LYS A 84 3.19 12.33 9.44
C LYS A 84 1.86 11.68 9.07
N ILE A 85 1.73 10.36 9.17
CA ILE A 85 0.48 9.67 8.79
C ILE A 85 -0.71 10.09 9.66
N ASP A 86 -0.47 10.65 10.86
CA ASP A 86 -1.49 11.23 11.74
C ASP A 86 -2.03 12.59 11.23
N LYS A 87 -1.51 13.12 10.12
CA LYS A 87 -1.96 14.37 9.50
C LYS A 87 -2.92 14.15 8.33
N LEU A 88 -3.20 12.90 8.00
CA LEU A 88 -4.13 12.52 6.95
C LEU A 88 -5.56 12.56 7.49
N GLU A 89 -6.48 12.87 6.59
CA GLU A 89 -7.91 13.01 6.87
C GLU A 89 -8.70 12.13 5.89
N ASP A 90 -9.98 11.88 6.21
CA ASP A 90 -10.90 11.14 5.33
C ASP A 90 -10.86 11.70 3.90
N GLY A 91 -10.71 10.81 2.91
CA GLY A 91 -10.60 11.12 1.49
C GLY A 91 -9.19 11.49 0.99
N ASP A 92 -8.19 11.67 1.86
CA ASP A 92 -6.80 11.86 1.39
C ASP A 92 -6.32 10.60 0.64
N LEU A 93 -5.56 10.80 -0.45
CA LEU A 93 -5.19 9.70 -1.36
C LEU A 93 -3.80 9.14 -1.08
N ILE A 94 -3.72 7.81 -1.16
CA ILE A 94 -2.49 7.01 -1.05
C ILE A 94 -2.30 6.26 -2.36
N TYR A 95 -1.10 6.35 -2.92
CA TYR A 95 -0.73 5.73 -4.19
C TYR A 95 0.32 4.65 -3.93
N LEU A 96 0.06 3.43 -4.41
CA LEU A 96 1.05 2.35 -4.44
C LEU A 96 1.39 2.05 -5.90
N GLU A 97 2.66 2.11 -6.26
CA GLU A 97 3.17 1.85 -7.60
C GLU A 97 4.17 0.70 -7.53
N THR A 98 3.90 -0.41 -8.21
CA THR A 98 4.81 -1.56 -8.27
C THR A 98 6.01 -1.25 -9.18
N ILE A 99 7.04 -2.11 -9.15
CA ILE A 99 8.15 -2.00 -10.13
C ILE A 99 7.72 -2.23 -11.57
N LYS A 100 6.64 -3.00 -11.78
CA LYS A 100 6.15 -3.31 -13.11
C LYS A 100 5.36 -2.12 -13.66
N GLY A 101 4.73 -1.33 -12.80
CA GLY A 101 4.05 -0.07 -13.15
C GLY A 101 2.55 -0.07 -12.89
N GLU A 102 2.00 -1.10 -12.22
CA GLU A 102 0.62 -1.06 -11.75
C GLU A 102 0.46 0.01 -10.66
N LEU A 103 -0.63 0.78 -10.74
CA LEU A 103 -0.95 1.83 -9.78
C LEU A 103 -2.24 1.50 -9.01
N PHE A 104 -2.12 1.38 -7.71
CA PHE A 104 -3.25 1.22 -6.79
C PHE A 104 -3.49 2.55 -6.07
N ILE A 105 -4.74 2.99 -6.06
CA ILE A 105 -5.15 4.21 -5.36
C ILE A 105 -6.09 3.82 -4.22
N TYR A 106 -5.75 4.26 -3.02
CA TYR A 106 -6.58 4.13 -1.83
C TYR A 106 -6.99 5.51 -1.33
N ALA A 107 -8.18 5.61 -0.74
CA ALA A 107 -8.64 6.80 -0.05
C ALA A 107 -8.75 6.50 1.44
N VAL A 108 -8.17 7.37 2.27
CA VAL A 108 -8.24 7.27 3.74
C VAL A 108 -9.70 7.27 4.18
N THR A 109 -10.05 6.36 5.09
CA THR A 109 -11.39 6.22 5.66
C THR A 109 -11.38 6.34 7.18
N GLU A 110 -10.27 6.00 7.83
CA GLU A 110 -10.19 5.97 9.29
C GLU A 110 -8.77 6.24 9.79
N LEU A 111 -8.68 6.88 10.96
CA LEU A 111 -7.45 7.10 11.70
C LEU A 111 -7.74 6.90 13.19
N GLU A 112 -6.97 6.03 13.84
CA GLU A 112 -7.15 5.68 15.25
C GLU A 112 -5.80 5.64 15.99
N ILE A 113 -5.82 5.95 17.29
CA ILE A 113 -4.71 5.67 18.21
C ILE A 113 -5.13 4.50 19.10
N ILE A 114 -4.36 3.41 19.06
CA ILE A 114 -4.69 2.15 19.75
C ILE A 114 -3.58 1.69 20.69
N ASP A 115 -3.91 0.75 21.59
CA ASP A 115 -2.91 0.03 22.37
C ASP A 115 -2.09 -0.87 21.43
N PRO A 116 -0.75 -0.97 21.58
CA PRO A 116 0.07 -1.81 20.70
C PRO A 116 -0.27 -3.31 20.75
N ARG A 117 -1.07 -3.74 21.73
CA ARG A 117 -1.54 -5.14 21.89
C ARG A 117 -2.86 -5.41 21.18
N ASP A 118 -3.52 -4.38 20.65
CA ASP A 118 -4.79 -4.51 19.97
C ASP A 118 -4.58 -5.05 18.55
N VAL A 119 -4.54 -6.38 18.44
CA VAL A 119 -4.30 -7.09 17.17
C VAL A 119 -5.52 -7.18 16.26
N TYR A 120 -6.70 -6.75 16.73
CA TYR A 120 -7.95 -6.83 15.95
C TYR A 120 -7.88 -6.04 14.64
N ILE A 121 -7.02 -5.02 14.57
CA ILE A 121 -6.83 -4.24 13.35
C ILE A 121 -6.22 -5.04 12.19
N LEU A 122 -5.55 -6.15 12.50
CA LEU A 122 -5.02 -7.11 11.51
C LEU A 122 -6.05 -8.20 11.16
N GLU A 123 -7.20 -8.24 11.84
CA GLU A 123 -8.28 -9.16 11.48
C GLU A 123 -8.85 -8.78 10.10
N GLY A 124 -9.27 -9.80 9.35
CA GLY A 124 -9.70 -9.66 7.96
C GLY A 124 -10.85 -8.66 7.79
N SER A 125 -10.76 -7.87 6.72
CA SER A 125 -11.81 -7.00 6.22
C SER A 125 -12.53 -7.66 5.05
N ASP A 126 -13.83 -7.40 4.88
CA ASP A 126 -14.59 -7.79 3.68
C ASP A 126 -14.38 -6.80 2.51
N LYS A 127 -13.61 -5.75 2.74
CA LYS A 127 -13.18 -4.74 1.78
C LYS A 127 -11.74 -4.97 1.32
N ARG A 128 -11.31 -4.20 0.31
CA ARG A 128 -9.92 -4.13 -0.14
C ARG A 128 -9.28 -2.92 0.50
N GLU A 129 -8.53 -3.11 1.57
CA GLU A 129 -8.03 -2.04 2.43
C GLU A 129 -6.50 -2.04 2.52
N LEU A 130 -5.96 -0.84 2.74
CA LEU A 130 -4.58 -0.59 3.11
C LEU A 130 -4.55 -0.09 4.55
N LEU A 131 -3.71 -0.68 5.39
CA LEU A 131 -3.44 -0.24 6.74
C LEU A 131 -1.99 0.25 6.87
N LEU A 132 -1.81 1.48 7.34
CA LEU A 132 -0.49 2.01 7.71
C LEU A 132 -0.38 2.07 9.23
N THR A 133 0.70 1.52 9.80
CA THR A 133 0.93 1.55 11.25
C THR A 133 2.29 2.13 11.62
N SER A 134 2.31 2.93 12.69
CA SER A 134 3.53 3.48 13.28
C SER A 134 3.42 3.67 14.78
N CYS A 135 4.54 3.85 15.48
CA CYS A 135 4.55 4.19 16.90
C CYS A 135 3.90 5.56 17.16
N TYR A 136 3.25 5.70 18.32
CA TYR A 136 2.67 6.97 18.78
C TYR A 136 2.85 7.16 20.30
N PRO A 137 2.93 8.42 20.79
CA PRO A 137 3.26 9.64 20.04
C PRO A 137 4.72 9.62 19.56
N GLU A 138 5.16 10.69 18.89
CA GLU A 138 6.57 10.84 18.52
C GLU A 138 7.50 10.66 19.73
N TYR A 139 8.60 9.95 19.51
CA TYR A 139 9.59 9.58 20.53
C TYR A 139 9.09 8.61 21.62
N SER A 140 7.89 8.04 21.43
CA SER A 140 7.31 7.01 22.28
C SER A 140 6.89 5.80 21.43
N ALA A 141 6.78 4.64 22.08
CA ALA A 141 6.16 3.45 21.51
C ALA A 141 4.98 2.97 22.36
N ALA A 142 4.43 3.87 23.19
CA ALA A 142 3.34 3.58 24.11
C ALA A 142 2.07 3.14 23.39
N GLU A 143 1.81 3.72 22.22
CA GLU A 143 0.63 3.47 21.40
C GLU A 143 1.04 3.23 19.94
N ARG A 144 0.03 2.96 19.11
CA ARG A 144 0.15 2.94 17.66
C ARG A 144 -0.81 3.93 17.05
N VAL A 145 -0.34 4.66 16.05
CA VAL A 145 -1.23 5.33 15.09
C VAL A 145 -1.51 4.34 13.98
N ILE A 146 -2.80 4.15 13.70
CA ILE A 146 -3.31 3.30 12.64
C ILE A 146 -4.09 4.20 11.68
N LEU A 147 -3.83 4.00 10.39
CA LEU A 147 -4.60 4.64 9.34
C LEU A 147 -5.09 3.57 8.38
N ILE A 148 -6.39 3.58 8.09
CA ILE A 148 -7.05 2.67 7.17
C ILE A 148 -7.49 3.47 5.95
N ALA A 149 -7.29 2.88 4.78
CA ALA A 149 -7.72 3.42 3.51
C ALA A 149 -8.37 2.32 2.66
N GLU A 150 -9.45 2.64 1.95
CA GLU A 150 -10.16 1.70 1.07
C GLU A 150 -9.70 1.90 -0.38
N LEU A 151 -9.55 0.80 -1.12
CA LEU A 151 -9.16 0.83 -2.52
C LEU A 151 -10.23 1.53 -3.36
N VAL A 152 -9.84 2.55 -4.10
CA VAL A 152 -10.74 3.30 -5.00
C VAL A 152 -10.48 3.01 -6.48
N ASN A 153 -9.24 2.69 -6.87
CA ASN A 153 -8.95 2.33 -8.25
C ASN A 153 -7.67 1.49 -8.41
N ILE A 154 -7.59 0.74 -9.50
CA ILE A 154 -6.39 0.03 -9.97
C ILE A 154 -6.18 0.37 -11.43
N TYR A 155 -4.98 0.80 -11.80
CA TYR A 155 -4.54 0.92 -13.18
C TYR A 155 -3.52 -0.19 -13.46
N PRO A 156 -3.91 -1.25 -14.20
CA PRO A 156 -2.99 -2.30 -14.63
C PRO A 156 -1.92 -1.76 -15.58
N LEU A 157 -0.85 -2.54 -15.75
CA LEU A 157 0.12 -2.35 -16.81
C LEU A 157 -0.60 -2.30 -18.18
N GLY A 158 -0.23 -1.33 -19.03
CA GLY A 158 -0.65 -1.30 -20.45
C GLY A 158 -1.82 -0.39 -20.81
N LEU A 159 -2.39 0.37 -19.88
CA LEU A 159 -3.34 1.44 -20.24
C LEU A 159 -2.56 2.70 -20.68
N GLU A 160 -2.27 2.80 -21.98
CA GLU A 160 -1.90 4.08 -22.58
C GLU A 160 -3.11 5.04 -22.56
N PHE A 161 -2.88 6.29 -22.11
CA PHE A 161 -3.86 7.37 -22.18
C PHE A 161 -3.84 8.08 -23.54
#